data_AF-A0A1J8Q2H8-F1
#
_entry.id   AF-A0A1J8Q2H8-F1
#
_cell.length_a   1.000
_cell.length_b   1.000
_cell.length_c   1.000
_cell.angle_alpha   90.00
_cell.angle_beta   90.00
_cell.angle_gamma   90.00
#
_symmetry.space_group_name_H-M   'P 1'
#
loop_
_entity.id
_entity.type
_entity.pdbx_description
1 polymer ?
#
loop_
_entity_poly.entity_id
_entity_poly.type
_entity_poly.pdbx_seq_one_letter_code
_entity_poly.pdbx_strand_id
1 'polypeptide(L)'
;MMNASIFLSLLLARVAFMKASSTDVEELEVRQWGQCNQSDHGLQFLRAYQPVGIDHFYTSDSMEMDFATSYRGYLAEIYQGNIFPTQVSGSIPLYRLYNPTTMDHLYTTSTAQKESAAAQDGYRYEDIAGYVYESDVCDSVPLYHMYSYAGTDNFYTIDEEEADIAANNGYTMVGTVGWVLPYETQTATMGIPTY
;
A
#
# COMPACT_ATOMS: atom_id res chain seq x y z
N MET A 1 14.74 64.04 17.53
CA MET A 1 14.32 62.86 16.74
C MET A 1 15.57 62.18 16.21
N MET A 2 15.59 60.84 16.21
CA MET A 2 16.67 59.90 15.81
C MET A 2 17.78 59.68 16.86
N ASN A 3 18.29 58.47 17.12
CA ASN A 3 17.76 57.10 17.14
C ASN A 3 18.86 56.26 17.82
N ALA A 4 18.52 55.41 18.80
CA ALA A 4 19.47 54.49 19.42
C ALA A 4 19.74 53.30 18.48
N SER A 5 21.01 52.96 18.23
CA SER A 5 21.39 51.73 17.52
C SER A 5 22.17 50.82 18.47
N ILE A 6 21.52 49.72 18.82
CA ILE A 6 22.05 48.58 19.56
C ILE A 6 22.71 47.66 18.52
N PHE A 7 23.98 47.30 18.74
CA PHE A 7 24.68 46.33 17.91
C PHE A 7 24.18 44.91 18.23
N LEU A 8 23.53 44.28 17.25
CA LEU A 8 23.13 42.87 17.27
C LEU A 8 24.19 42.06 16.48
N SER A 9 24.88 41.12 17.13
CA SER A 9 25.84 40.24 16.48
C SER A 9 25.10 39.18 15.65
N LEU A 10 25.27 39.21 14.33
CA LEU A 10 24.84 38.13 13.44
C LEU A 10 25.81 36.94 13.51
N LEU A 11 25.32 35.82 14.02
CA LEU A 11 25.93 34.51 13.85
C LEU A 11 25.54 33.97 12.45
N LEU A 12 26.47 33.96 11.51
CA LEU A 12 26.28 33.34 10.20
C LEU A 12 26.37 31.81 10.35
N ALA A 13 25.23 31.12 10.35
CA ALA A 13 25.20 29.69 10.10
C ALA A 13 25.52 29.44 8.63
N ARG A 14 26.68 28.82 8.35
CA ARG A 14 27.01 28.32 7.01
C ARG A 14 26.23 27.03 6.78
N VAL A 15 25.21 27.06 5.92
CA VAL A 15 24.67 25.84 5.32
C VAL A 15 25.65 25.42 4.23
N ALA A 16 26.40 24.36 4.47
CA ALA A 16 27.18 23.72 3.42
C ALA A 16 26.22 22.89 2.56
N PHE A 17 26.03 23.30 1.31
CA PHE A 17 25.42 22.42 0.32
C PHE A 17 26.46 21.36 -0.06
N MET A 18 26.30 20.14 0.45
CA MET A 18 27.02 18.98 -0.07
C MET A 18 26.48 18.72 -1.48
N LYS A 19 27.34 18.86 -2.50
CA LYS A 19 27.05 18.30 -3.83
C LYS A 19 27.08 16.78 -3.67
N ALA A 20 25.99 16.10 -3.99
CA ALA A 20 26.02 14.66 -4.20
C ALA A 20 27.05 14.35 -5.29
N SER A 21 27.93 13.36 -5.03
CA SER A 21 28.91 12.90 -6.02
C SER A 21 28.20 12.07 -7.08
N SER A 22 28.69 12.09 -8.33
CA SER A 22 28.16 11.22 -9.39
C SER A 22 28.26 9.73 -9.02
N THR A 23 29.24 9.36 -8.19
CA THR A 23 29.37 8.00 -7.65
C THR A 23 28.28 7.64 -6.65
N ASP A 24 27.81 8.60 -5.86
CA ASP A 24 26.74 8.37 -4.87
C ASP A 24 25.39 8.25 -5.60
N VAL A 25 25.21 9.01 -6.68
CA VAL A 25 24.05 8.91 -7.57
C VAL A 25 24.06 7.58 -8.32
N GLU A 26 25.20 7.14 -8.87
CA GLU A 26 25.34 5.84 -9.53
C GLU A 26 25.11 4.66 -8.57
N GLU A 27 25.58 4.71 -7.32
CA GLU A 27 25.32 3.64 -6.34
C GLU A 27 23.83 3.57 -5.94
N LEU A 28 23.15 4.71 -5.82
CA LEU A 28 21.71 4.77 -5.56
C LEU A 28 20.90 4.25 -6.77
N GLU A 29 21.27 4.62 -7.99
CA GLU A 29 20.64 4.13 -9.22
C GLU A 29 20.83 2.60 -9.38
N VAL A 30 22.02 2.07 -9.10
CA VAL A 30 22.29 0.62 -9.15
C VAL A 30 21.53 -0.15 -8.06
N ARG A 31 21.37 0.40 -6.85
CA ARG A 31 20.54 -0.20 -5.79
C ARG A 31 19.07 -0.27 -6.19
N GLN A 32 18.56 0.77 -6.86
CA GLN A 32 17.16 0.81 -7.29
C GLN A 32 16.88 -0.20 -8.42
N TRP A 33 17.80 -0.37 -9.37
CA TRP A 33 17.65 -1.36 -10.46
C TRP A 33 17.77 -2.82 -10.00
N GLY A 34 18.51 -3.09 -8.92
CA GLY A 34 18.63 -4.45 -8.36
C GLY A 34 17.36 -4.95 -7.65
N GLN A 35 16.50 -4.05 -7.18
CA GLN A 35 15.25 -4.38 -6.47
C GLN A 35 14.07 -4.71 -7.41
N CYS A 36 14.17 -4.30 -8.68
CA CYS A 36 13.06 -4.36 -9.64
C CYS A 36 13.12 -5.55 -10.60
N ASN A 37 14.01 -6.53 -10.37
CA ASN A 37 14.11 -7.70 -11.24
C ASN A 37 13.01 -8.76 -11.03
N GLN A 38 12.04 -8.50 -10.16
CA GLN A 38 10.92 -9.41 -9.85
C GLN A 38 9.54 -8.79 -10.07
N SER A 39 9.45 -7.68 -10.81
CA SER A 39 8.18 -6.98 -11.06
C SER A 39 7.17 -7.77 -11.90
N ASP A 40 7.53 -8.95 -12.41
CA ASP A 40 6.71 -9.88 -13.19
C ASP A 40 6.18 -11.09 -12.38
N HIS A 41 6.39 -11.12 -11.06
CA HIS A 41 6.07 -12.27 -10.20
C HIS A 41 5.02 -12.00 -9.11
N GLY A 42 4.18 -10.97 -9.29
CA GLY A 42 3.10 -10.66 -8.36
C GLY A 42 1.85 -11.52 -8.55
N LEU A 43 1.15 -11.82 -7.46
CA LEU A 43 -0.23 -12.34 -7.47
C LEU A 43 -1.21 -11.17 -7.36
N GLN A 44 -2.33 -11.26 -8.08
CA GLN A 44 -3.39 -10.25 -7.96
C GLN A 44 -3.93 -10.22 -6.53
N PHE A 45 -4.01 -9.03 -5.94
CA PHE A 45 -4.71 -8.81 -4.67
C PHE A 45 -6.18 -8.54 -4.99
N LEU A 46 -6.94 -9.62 -5.16
CA LEU A 46 -8.34 -9.59 -5.57
C LEU A 46 -9.16 -8.86 -4.51
N ARG A 47 -10.19 -8.12 -4.94
CA ARG A 47 -11.14 -7.40 -4.07
C ARG A 47 -12.56 -7.85 -4.39
N ALA A 48 -13.41 -7.94 -3.37
CA ALA A 48 -14.85 -8.07 -3.53
C ALA A 48 -15.61 -7.37 -2.41
N TYR A 49 -16.84 -6.94 -2.69
CA TYR A 49 -17.67 -6.19 -1.74
C TYR A 49 -18.96 -6.95 -1.40
N GLN A 50 -19.32 -6.99 -0.11
CA GLN A 50 -20.57 -7.54 0.40
C GLN A 50 -21.53 -6.40 0.80
N PRO A 51 -22.61 -6.13 0.04
CA PRO A 51 -23.45 -4.96 0.24
C PRO A 51 -24.41 -5.01 1.44
N VAL A 52 -24.68 -6.20 1.99
CA VAL A 52 -25.57 -6.40 3.15
C VAL A 52 -24.82 -6.22 4.47
N GLY A 53 -23.61 -6.76 4.56
CA GLY A 53 -22.70 -6.66 5.69
C GLY A 53 -21.84 -5.41 5.67
N ILE A 54 -21.72 -4.75 4.50
CA ILE A 54 -20.83 -3.61 4.26
C ILE A 54 -19.40 -4.01 4.61
N ASP A 55 -18.87 -5.00 3.88
CA ASP A 55 -17.53 -5.54 4.08
C ASP A 55 -16.79 -5.64 2.74
N HIS A 56 -15.57 -5.12 2.71
CA HIS A 56 -14.62 -5.37 1.63
C HIS A 56 -13.68 -6.53 1.99
N PHE A 57 -13.69 -7.54 1.13
CA PHE A 57 -12.84 -8.72 1.25
C PHE A 57 -11.72 -8.70 0.21
N TYR A 58 -10.53 -9.10 0.64
CA TYR A 58 -9.34 -9.14 -0.21
C TYR A 58 -8.62 -10.48 -0.10
N THR A 59 -8.05 -10.98 -1.19
CA THR A 59 -7.24 -12.20 -1.15
C THR A 59 -6.37 -12.33 -2.40
N SER A 60 -5.22 -13.00 -2.27
CA SER A 60 -4.43 -13.47 -3.42
C SER A 60 -4.79 -14.91 -3.84
N ASP A 61 -5.66 -15.60 -3.09
CA ASP A 61 -6.15 -16.93 -3.40
C ASP A 61 -7.42 -16.85 -4.26
N SER A 62 -7.29 -17.21 -5.54
CA SER A 62 -8.42 -17.29 -6.47
C SER A 62 -9.54 -18.24 -6.01
N MET A 63 -9.23 -19.33 -5.31
CA MET A 63 -10.25 -20.26 -4.82
C MET A 63 -11.04 -19.66 -3.65
N GLU A 64 -10.38 -18.87 -2.81
CA GLU A 64 -11.03 -18.14 -1.72
C GLU A 64 -11.97 -17.06 -2.28
N MET A 65 -11.53 -16.32 -3.30
CA MET A 65 -12.37 -15.34 -4.01
C MET A 65 -13.57 -15.99 -4.70
N ASP A 66 -13.36 -17.12 -5.40
CA ASP A 66 -14.44 -17.89 -6.02
C ASP A 66 -15.47 -18.35 -4.99
N PHE A 67 -15.01 -18.77 -3.81
CA PHE A 67 -15.90 -19.19 -2.74
C PHE A 67 -16.70 -18.02 -2.15
N ALA A 68 -16.06 -16.86 -1.93
CA ALA A 68 -16.71 -15.66 -1.43
C ALA A 68 -17.82 -15.17 -2.38
N THR A 69 -17.52 -15.13 -3.68
CA THR A 69 -18.46 -14.66 -4.71
C THR A 69 -19.57 -15.65 -5.01
N SER A 70 -19.28 -16.96 -4.95
CA SER A 70 -20.27 -18.00 -5.24
C SER A 70 -21.22 -18.29 -4.06
N TYR A 71 -20.72 -18.20 -2.83
CA TYR A 71 -21.44 -18.73 -1.66
C TYR A 71 -21.65 -17.73 -0.52
N ARG A 72 -20.97 -16.58 -0.51
CA ARG A 72 -21.04 -15.60 0.59
C ARG A 72 -21.66 -14.25 0.19
N GLY A 73 -22.06 -14.12 -1.07
CA GLY A 73 -22.77 -12.93 -1.56
C GLY A 73 -21.86 -11.72 -1.78
N TYR A 74 -20.55 -11.94 -1.89
CA TYR A 74 -19.62 -10.89 -2.33
C TYR A 74 -19.74 -10.68 -3.83
N LEU A 75 -19.58 -9.44 -4.26
CA LEU A 75 -19.51 -9.04 -5.65
C LEU A 75 -18.06 -8.73 -5.98
N ALA A 76 -17.48 -9.45 -6.95
CA ALA A 76 -16.10 -9.22 -7.37
C ALA A 76 -15.92 -7.79 -7.91
N GLU A 77 -14.82 -7.17 -7.52
CA GLU A 77 -14.40 -5.84 -7.97
C GLU A 77 -13.05 -5.92 -8.67
N ILE A 78 -12.55 -4.77 -9.15
CA ILE A 78 -11.20 -4.72 -9.72
C ILE A 78 -10.20 -5.01 -8.59
N TYR A 79 -9.24 -5.90 -8.85
CA TYR A 79 -8.15 -6.21 -7.93
C TYR A 79 -7.35 -4.94 -7.58
N GLN A 80 -6.60 -4.92 -6.50
CA GLN A 80 -5.93 -3.72 -5.97
C GLN A 80 -4.41 -3.85 -6.07
N GLY A 81 -3.94 -4.05 -7.30
CA GLY A 81 -2.54 -4.28 -7.66
C GLY A 81 -2.09 -5.73 -7.42
N ASN A 82 -0.81 -5.98 -7.67
CA ASN A 82 -0.19 -7.28 -7.40
C ASN A 82 0.72 -7.22 -6.18
N ILE A 83 0.64 -8.26 -5.34
CA ILE A 83 1.48 -8.49 -4.16
C ILE A 83 2.38 -9.71 -4.39
N PHE A 84 3.56 -9.73 -3.78
CA PHE A 84 4.48 -10.86 -3.95
C PHE A 84 4.07 -12.04 -3.08
N PRO A 85 4.10 -13.29 -3.58
CA PRO A 85 3.79 -14.48 -2.79
C PRO A 85 4.91 -14.84 -1.79
N THR A 86 6.13 -14.35 -2.03
CA THR A 86 7.30 -14.55 -1.18
C THR A 86 8.07 -13.26 -1.02
N GLN A 87 8.82 -13.11 0.08
CA GLN A 87 9.60 -11.90 0.32
C GLN A 87 10.66 -11.68 -0.75
N VAL A 88 10.62 -10.51 -1.38
CA VAL A 88 11.64 -10.00 -2.30
C VAL A 88 12.39 -8.80 -1.69
N SER A 89 13.50 -8.39 -2.30
CA SER A 89 14.29 -7.25 -1.82
C SER A 89 13.45 -5.96 -1.78
N GLY A 90 13.47 -5.25 -0.65
CA GLY A 90 12.66 -4.03 -0.47
C GLY A 90 11.19 -4.28 -0.11
N SER A 91 10.75 -5.54 0.03
CA SER A 91 9.39 -5.88 0.42
C SER A 91 9.25 -6.28 1.89
N ILE A 92 8.10 -5.96 2.45
CA ILE A 92 7.68 -6.23 3.83
C ILE A 92 6.36 -7.02 3.84
N PRO A 93 6.09 -7.82 4.88
CA PRO A 93 4.88 -8.63 4.94
C PRO A 93 3.63 -7.76 5.09
N LEU A 94 2.60 -8.10 4.31
CA LEU A 94 1.23 -7.64 4.49
C LEU A 94 0.48 -8.68 5.33
N TYR A 95 0.26 -8.37 6.60
CA TYR A 95 -0.44 -9.24 7.54
C TYR A 95 -1.94 -9.17 7.33
N ARG A 96 -2.62 -10.32 7.33
CA ARG A 96 -4.07 -10.44 7.35
C ARG A 96 -4.56 -10.83 8.75
N LEU A 97 -5.56 -10.12 9.23
CA LEU A 97 -6.27 -10.45 10.46
C LEU A 97 -7.77 -10.43 10.21
N TYR A 98 -8.51 -11.28 10.92
CA TYR A 98 -9.96 -11.37 10.84
C TYR A 98 -10.62 -11.15 12.20
N ASN A 99 -11.65 -10.32 12.24
CA ASN A 99 -12.49 -10.16 13.42
C ASN A 99 -13.81 -10.92 13.25
N PRO A 100 -14.00 -12.06 13.94
CA PRO A 100 -15.22 -12.86 13.79
C PRO A 100 -16.48 -12.21 14.36
N THR A 101 -16.35 -11.14 15.14
CA THR A 101 -17.49 -10.42 15.75
C THR A 101 -18.07 -9.42 14.77
N THR A 102 -17.21 -8.66 14.09
CA THR A 102 -17.59 -7.64 13.11
C THR A 102 -17.64 -8.19 11.69
N MET A 103 -17.09 -9.39 11.46
CA MET A 103 -16.97 -10.05 10.16
C MET A 103 -16.12 -9.25 9.17
N ASP A 104 -15.07 -8.57 9.67
CA ASP A 104 -14.22 -7.62 8.93
C ASP A 104 -12.76 -8.08 8.94
N HIS A 105 -12.02 -7.74 7.88
CA HIS A 105 -10.60 -8.07 7.72
C HIS A 105 -9.71 -6.83 7.77
N LEU A 106 -8.60 -6.94 8.49
CA LEU A 106 -7.55 -5.92 8.54
C LEU A 106 -6.31 -6.42 7.80
N TYR A 107 -5.84 -5.61 6.85
CA TYR A 107 -4.56 -5.79 6.16
C TYR A 107 -3.59 -4.69 6.59
N THR A 108 -2.44 -5.07 7.15
CA THR A 108 -1.45 -4.12 7.66
C THR A 108 -0.03 -4.61 7.52
N THR A 109 0.90 -3.70 7.23
CA THR A 109 2.35 -3.94 7.32
C THR A 109 2.93 -3.58 8.69
N SER A 110 2.15 -2.91 9.54
CA SER A 110 2.58 -2.50 10.87
C SER A 110 2.45 -3.65 11.87
N THR A 111 3.60 -4.17 12.31
CA THR A 111 3.65 -5.17 13.39
C THR A 111 2.96 -4.66 14.66
N ALA A 112 3.11 -3.38 14.99
CA ALA A 112 2.46 -2.80 16.16
C ALA A 112 0.93 -2.75 16.03
N GLN A 113 0.40 -2.43 14.84
CA GLN A 113 -1.05 -2.43 14.60
C GLN A 113 -1.60 -3.86 14.65
N LYS A 114 -0.92 -4.83 14.02
CA LYS A 114 -1.27 -6.25 14.10
C LYS A 114 -1.35 -6.73 15.56
N GLU A 115 -0.33 -6.42 16.36
CA GLU A 115 -0.28 -6.81 17.77
C GLU A 115 -1.36 -6.13 18.61
N SER A 116 -1.61 -4.83 18.39
CA SER A 116 -2.68 -4.09 19.07
C SER A 116 -4.06 -4.64 18.71
N ALA A 117 -4.34 -4.84 17.42
CA ALA A 117 -5.62 -5.34 16.93
C ALA A 117 -5.92 -6.73 17.50
N ALA A 118 -4.91 -7.60 17.55
CA ALA A 118 -5.04 -8.94 18.12
C ALA A 118 -5.25 -8.93 19.65
N ALA A 119 -4.59 -8.02 20.36
CA ALA A 119 -4.65 -7.97 21.81
C ALA A 119 -5.88 -7.22 22.36
N GLN A 120 -6.39 -6.24 21.62
CA GLN A 120 -7.36 -5.25 22.15
C GLN A 120 -8.66 -5.18 21.34
N ASP A 121 -8.60 -5.41 20.03
CA ASP A 121 -9.72 -5.09 19.13
C ASP A 121 -10.48 -6.35 18.66
N GLY A 122 -10.11 -7.53 19.15
CA GLY A 122 -10.81 -8.80 18.88
C GLY A 122 -10.44 -9.46 17.54
N TYR A 123 -9.47 -8.91 16.82
CA TYR A 123 -8.93 -9.51 15.61
C TYR A 123 -8.11 -10.77 15.93
N ARG A 124 -8.07 -11.69 14.97
CA ARG A 124 -7.22 -12.87 15.01
C ARG A 124 -6.27 -12.81 13.83
N TYR A 125 -4.98 -12.93 14.11
CA TYR A 125 -4.00 -13.09 13.05
C TYR A 125 -4.27 -14.39 12.29
N GLU A 126 -4.35 -14.31 10.96
CA GLU A 126 -4.57 -15.45 10.09
C GLU A 126 -3.25 -15.85 9.43
N ASP A 127 -2.69 -14.97 8.60
CA ASP A 127 -1.48 -15.23 7.83
C ASP A 127 -0.82 -13.95 7.29
N ILE A 128 0.22 -14.13 6.48
CA ILE A 128 0.78 -13.11 5.60
C ILE A 128 0.05 -13.26 4.27
N ALA A 129 -0.79 -12.29 3.91
CA ALA A 129 -1.54 -12.29 2.64
C ALA A 129 -0.61 -12.18 1.42
N GLY A 130 0.57 -11.57 1.61
CA GLY A 130 1.65 -11.45 0.65
C GLY A 130 2.68 -10.44 1.13
N TYR A 131 3.51 -9.95 0.22
CA TYR A 131 4.52 -8.94 0.48
C TYR A 131 4.33 -7.74 -0.45
N VAL A 132 4.54 -6.55 0.08
CA VAL A 132 4.43 -5.26 -0.63
C VAL A 132 5.72 -4.49 -0.46
N TYR A 133 6.06 -3.60 -1.38
CA TYR A 133 7.22 -2.72 -1.20
C TYR A 133 6.99 -1.77 -0.02
N GLU A 134 8.05 -1.48 0.72
CA GLU A 134 8.02 -0.52 1.85
C GLU A 134 8.04 0.94 1.40
N SER A 135 8.39 1.20 0.14
CA SER A 135 8.49 2.54 -0.43
C SER A 135 8.18 2.53 -1.93
N ASP A 136 8.01 3.70 -2.51
CA ASP A 136 7.83 3.90 -3.94
C ASP A 136 9.09 3.50 -4.74
N VAL A 137 9.08 2.28 -5.28
CA VAL A 137 10.14 1.71 -6.12
C VAL A 137 9.53 0.88 -7.25
N CYS A 138 10.28 0.65 -8.33
CA CYS A 138 9.87 -0.30 -9.37
C CYS A 138 8.50 -0.01 -10.01
N ASP A 139 8.20 1.28 -10.20
CA ASP A 139 6.90 1.78 -10.71
C ASP A 139 5.70 1.30 -9.89
N SER A 140 5.92 0.97 -8.62
CA SER A 140 4.87 0.60 -7.69
C SER A 140 3.94 1.78 -7.40
N VAL A 141 2.71 1.48 -7.01
CA VAL A 141 1.70 2.46 -6.62
C VAL A 141 1.30 2.25 -5.16
N PRO A 142 0.94 3.31 -4.42
CA PRO A 142 0.51 3.18 -3.03
C PRO A 142 -0.78 2.36 -2.93
N LEU A 143 -0.86 1.52 -1.90
CA LEU A 143 -2.11 0.90 -1.45
C LEU A 143 -2.63 1.70 -0.25
N TYR A 144 -3.64 2.52 -0.50
CA TYR A 144 -4.31 3.34 0.51
C TYR A 144 -5.20 2.48 1.40
N HIS A 145 -5.20 2.76 2.70
CA HIS A 145 -6.13 2.20 3.68
C HIS A 145 -7.09 3.27 4.15
N MET A 146 -8.37 2.96 3.99
CA MET A 146 -9.51 3.75 4.39
C MET A 146 -10.28 2.97 5.46
N TYR A 147 -10.83 3.66 6.45
CA TYR A 147 -11.63 3.01 7.50
C TYR A 147 -12.97 3.72 7.71
N SER A 148 -14.05 2.95 7.73
CA SER A 148 -15.39 3.44 8.08
C SER A 148 -15.75 3.06 9.50
N TYR A 149 -15.85 4.05 10.40
CA TYR A 149 -16.32 3.83 11.77
C TYR A 149 -17.82 3.45 11.84
N ALA A 150 -18.61 3.89 10.85
CA ALA A 150 -20.04 3.62 10.81
C ALA A 150 -20.34 2.19 10.30
N GLY A 151 -19.57 1.72 9.33
CA GLY A 151 -19.68 0.37 8.77
C GLY A 151 -18.85 -0.67 9.53
N THR A 152 -17.80 -0.25 10.24
CA THR A 152 -16.73 -1.14 10.71
C THR A 152 -16.13 -1.90 9.53
N ASP A 153 -15.59 -1.16 8.57
CA ASP A 153 -15.08 -1.70 7.31
C ASP A 153 -13.69 -1.13 7.00
N ASN A 154 -12.75 -2.01 6.65
CA ASN A 154 -11.46 -1.64 6.10
C ASN A 154 -11.51 -1.71 4.57
N PHE A 155 -11.35 -0.55 3.94
CA PHE A 155 -11.34 -0.41 2.50
C PHE A 155 -9.92 -0.10 2.02
N TYR A 156 -9.45 -0.78 0.97
CA TYR A 156 -8.12 -0.61 0.41
C TYR A 156 -8.21 -0.35 -1.08
N THR A 157 -7.49 0.66 -1.57
CA THR A 157 -7.47 0.98 -2.99
C THR A 157 -6.11 1.50 -3.45
N ILE A 158 -5.77 1.24 -4.71
CA ILE A 158 -4.63 1.87 -5.37
C ILE A 158 -5.01 3.14 -6.14
N ASP A 159 -6.30 3.45 -6.23
CA ASP A 159 -6.84 4.61 -6.91
C ASP A 159 -7.07 5.76 -5.93
N GLU A 160 -6.29 6.83 -6.07
CA GLU A 160 -6.40 8.03 -5.24
C GLU A 160 -7.77 8.71 -5.39
N GLU A 161 -8.38 8.68 -6.58
CA GLU A 161 -9.70 9.26 -6.80
C GLU A 161 -10.79 8.42 -6.09
N GLU A 162 -10.65 7.08 -6.08
CA GLU A 162 -11.55 6.20 -5.32
C GLU A 162 -11.42 6.45 -3.81
N ALA A 163 -10.20 6.66 -3.31
CA ALA A 163 -9.95 7.01 -1.91
C ALA A 163 -10.59 8.36 -1.53
N ASP A 164 -10.48 9.38 -2.39
CA ASP A 164 -11.11 10.68 -2.20
C ASP A 164 -12.65 10.59 -2.22
N ILE A 165 -13.21 9.79 -3.11
CA ILE A 165 -14.65 9.52 -3.15
C ILE A 165 -15.09 8.79 -1.88
N ALA A 166 -14.35 7.79 -1.41
CA ALA A 166 -14.64 7.10 -0.16
C ALA A 166 -14.58 8.04 1.05
N ALA A 167 -13.60 8.95 1.08
CA ALA A 167 -13.50 9.98 2.12
C ALA A 167 -14.74 10.89 2.15
N ASN A 168 -15.21 11.34 0.98
CA ASN A 168 -16.43 12.13 0.85
C ASN A 168 -17.70 11.35 1.26
N ASN A 169 -17.63 10.02 1.27
CA ASN A 169 -18.72 9.12 1.67
C ASN A 169 -18.57 8.57 3.11
N GLY A 170 -17.69 9.17 3.92
CA GLY A 170 -17.61 8.89 5.37
C GLY A 170 -16.53 7.91 5.80
N TYR A 171 -15.65 7.49 4.89
CA TYR A 171 -14.40 6.81 5.28
C TYR A 171 -13.37 7.83 5.76
N THR A 172 -12.43 7.38 6.59
CA THR A 172 -11.25 8.15 6.99
C THR A 172 -10.01 7.53 6.37
N MET A 173 -9.17 8.34 5.71
CA MET A 173 -7.85 7.91 5.27
C MET A 173 -7.00 7.58 6.49
N VAL A 174 -6.59 6.32 6.62
CA VAL A 174 -5.67 5.84 7.66
C VAL A 174 -4.22 6.07 7.21
N GLY A 175 -3.93 5.80 5.93
CA GLY A 175 -2.63 6.05 5.32
C GLY A 175 -2.27 5.04 4.22
N THR A 176 -1.01 5.02 3.81
CA THR A 176 -0.48 4.03 2.87
C THR A 176 0.03 2.81 3.62
N VAL A 177 -0.47 1.64 3.26
CA VAL A 177 -0.08 0.36 3.90
C VAL A 177 1.22 -0.18 3.31
N GLY A 178 1.45 0.08 2.04
CA GLY A 178 2.64 -0.28 1.30
C GLY A 178 2.46 0.08 -0.17
N TRP A 179 3.41 -0.36 -1.00
CA TRP A 179 3.38 -0.10 -2.44
C TRP A 179 3.29 -1.43 -3.20
N VAL A 180 2.31 -1.52 -4.09
CA VAL A 180 2.00 -2.72 -4.88
C VAL A 180 2.36 -2.49 -6.33
N LEU A 181 2.61 -3.57 -7.07
CA LEU A 181 2.78 -3.43 -8.51
C LEU A 181 1.42 -3.05 -9.11
N PRO A 182 1.35 -2.03 -9.98
CA PRO A 182 0.09 -1.61 -10.58
C PRO A 182 -0.47 -2.71 -11.49
N TYR A 183 -1.67 -2.47 -12.03
CA TYR A 183 -2.21 -3.31 -13.08
C TYR A 183 -1.19 -3.51 -14.20
N GLU A 184 -1.04 -4.74 -14.67
CA GLU A 184 -0.23 -4.99 -15.86
C GLU A 184 -0.78 -4.10 -16.99
N THR A 185 -0.08 -3.01 -17.26
CA THR A 185 -0.27 -2.31 -18.52
C THR A 185 0.27 -3.29 -19.56
N GLN A 186 -0.58 -3.74 -20.46
CA GLN A 186 -0.16 -4.52 -21.62
C GLN A 186 0.65 -3.61 -22.54
N THR A 187 1.86 -3.24 -22.12
CA THR A 187 2.89 -2.51 -22.86
C THR A 187 4.23 -3.21 -22.69
N ALA A 188 4.22 -4.55 -22.72
CA ALA A 188 5.30 -5.24 -23.40
C ALA A 188 5.12 -4.93 -24.88
N THR A 189 5.89 -3.94 -25.36
CA THR A 189 6.14 -3.67 -26.78
C THR A 189 6.05 -4.97 -27.59
N MET A 190 4.99 -5.11 -28.38
CA MET A 190 5.06 -5.96 -29.56
C MET A 190 6.21 -5.40 -30.38
N GLY A 191 7.37 -6.06 -30.28
CA GLY A 191 8.51 -5.78 -31.12
C GLY A 191 8.01 -5.81 -32.56
N ILE A 192 8.06 -4.65 -33.21
CA ILE A 192 7.78 -4.52 -34.63
C ILE A 192 8.66 -5.54 -35.35
N PRO A 193 8.11 -6.57 -36.01
CA PRO A 193 8.87 -7.33 -36.97
C PRO A 193 8.97 -6.43 -38.21
N THR A 194 10.17 -5.94 -38.49
CA THR A 194 10.48 -5.41 -39.82
C THR A 194 10.46 -6.56 -40.81
N TYR A 195 9.45 -6.58 -41.69
CA TYR A 195 9.51 -7.22 -43.01
C TYR A 195 9.05 -6.20 -44.05
#